data_AF-A0A8C9KF05-F1
#
_entry.id   AF-A0A8C9KF05-F1
#
_cell.length_a   1.000
_cell.length_b   1.000
_cell.length_c   1.000
_cell.angle_alpha   90.00
_cell.angle_beta   90.00
_cell.angle_gamma   90.00
#
_symmetry.space_group_name_H-M   'P 1'
#
loop_
_entity.id
_entity.type
_entity.pdbx_description
1 polymer ?
#
loop_
_entity_poly.entity_id
_entity_poly.type
_entity_poly.pdbx_seq_one_letter_code
_entity_poly.pdbx_strand_id
1 'polypeptide(L)' 'MQRIEGRGVERTREEAELEADGTFRQKVEVSYQRMENPACHVVDASPSREKVLQTVLGIIQNNFS' A
#
# COMPACT_ATOMS: atom_id res chain seq x y z
N MET A 1 0.47 11.52 -6.85
CA MET A 1 0.92 10.33 -6.08
C MET A 1 2.01 10.77 -5.11
N GLN A 2 1.70 11.70 -4.20
CA GLN A 2 2.72 12.39 -3.37
C GLN A 2 3.29 11.55 -2.22
N ARG A 3 2.69 10.38 -1.93
CA ARG A 3 3.06 9.57 -0.76
C ARG A 3 4.37 8.80 -0.90
N ILE A 4 4.88 8.65 -2.13
CA ILE A 4 6.11 7.91 -2.42
C ILE A 4 7.31 8.83 -2.64
N GLU A 5 7.09 10.11 -2.92
CA GLU A 5 8.16 11.09 -3.08
C GLU A 5 9.00 11.22 -1.80
N GLY A 6 10.33 11.26 -1.96
CA GLY A 6 11.26 11.55 -0.87
C GLY A 6 11.38 10.45 0.19
N ARG A 7 10.97 9.20 -0.11
CA ARG A 7 11.21 8.06 0.78
C ARG A 7 12.66 7.59 0.80
N GLY A 8 13.39 7.79 -0.30
CA GLY A 8 14.81 7.47 -0.45
C GLY A 8 15.73 8.69 -0.45
N VAL A 9 17.04 8.44 -0.49
CA VAL A 9 18.08 9.48 -0.67
C VAL A 9 17.97 10.11 -2.07
N GLU A 10 17.69 9.28 -3.06
CA GLU A 10 17.45 9.68 -4.45
C GLU A 10 16.15 9.03 -4.93
N ARG A 11 15.55 9.64 -5.95
CA ARG A 11 14.34 9.11 -6.60
C ARG A 11 14.69 7.87 -7.41
N THR A 12 13.99 6.76 -7.17
CA THR A 12 14.24 5.52 -7.93
C THR A 12 13.44 5.48 -9.23
N ARG A 13 13.83 4.57 -10.14
CA ARG A 13 13.10 4.34 -11.39
C ARG A 13 11.68 3.86 -11.11
N GLU A 14 11.50 2.98 -10.13
CA GLU A 14 10.20 2.42 -9.73
C GLU A 14 9.26 3.51 -9.20
N GLU A 15 9.78 4.48 -8.43
CA GLU A 15 9.00 5.65 -8.00
C GLU A 15 8.58 6.50 -9.21
N ALA A 16 9.46 6.70 -10.19
CA ALA A 16 9.11 7.40 -11.43
C ALA A 16 8.05 6.65 -12.26
N GLU A 17 8.20 5.34 -12.44
CA GLU A 17 7.27 4.49 -13.19
C GLU A 17 5.90 4.38 -12.52
N LEU A 18 5.84 4.27 -11.19
CA LEU A 18 4.58 4.25 -10.43
C LEU A 18 3.75 5.53 -10.64
N GLU A 19 4.44 6.69 -10.68
CA GLU A 19 3.80 7.98 -10.89
C GLU A 19 3.32 8.17 -12.32
N ALA A 20 4.16 7.80 -13.31
CA ALA A 20 3.91 8.10 -14.71
C ALA A 20 3.04 7.05 -15.42
N ASP A 21 3.09 5.76 -15.04
CA ASP A 21 2.43 4.68 -15.75
C ASP A 21 1.28 4.05 -14.94
N GLY A 22 0.05 4.26 -15.44
CA GLY A 22 -1.14 3.63 -14.89
C GLY A 22 -1.13 2.10 -14.96
N THR A 23 -0.50 1.55 -15.99
CA THR A 23 -0.40 0.11 -16.21
C THR A 23 0.51 -0.54 -15.18
N PHE A 24 1.66 0.08 -14.89
CA PHE A 24 2.57 -0.39 -13.85
C PHE A 24 1.87 -0.45 -12.49
N ARG A 25 1.15 0.62 -12.12
CA ARG A 25 0.36 0.68 -10.88
C ARG A 25 -0.70 -0.42 -10.80
N GLN A 26 -1.43 -0.63 -11.89
CA GLN A 26 -2.45 -1.70 -11.96
C GLN A 26 -1.82 -3.09 -11.81
N LYS A 27 -0.66 -3.33 -12.43
CA LYS A 27 0.08 -4.60 -12.28
C LYS A 27 0.53 -4.83 -10.83
N VAL A 28 1.01 -3.78 -10.15
CA VAL A 28 1.36 -3.85 -8.73
C VAL A 28 0.14 -4.18 -7.87
N GLU A 29 -0.99 -3.50 -8.10
CA GLU A 29 -2.25 -3.76 -7.37
C GLU A 29 -2.75 -5.20 -7.55
N VAL A 30 -2.79 -5.69 -8.79
CA VAL A 30 -3.20 -7.07 -9.11
C VAL A 30 -2.26 -8.10 -8.47
N SER A 31 -0.97 -7.77 -8.35
CA SER A 31 -0.01 -8.66 -7.69
C SER A 31 -0.36 -8.83 -6.20
N TYR A 32 -0.68 -7.76 -5.49
CA TYR A 32 -1.14 -7.84 -4.09
C TYR A 32 -2.46 -8.60 -3.95
N GLN A 33 -3.40 -8.41 -4.87
CA GLN A 33 -4.69 -9.13 -4.86
C GLN A 33 -4.53 -10.66 -5.04
N ARG A 34 -3.44 -11.09 -5.67
CA ARG A 34 -3.13 -12.51 -5.93
C ARG A 34 -2.16 -13.11 -4.91
N MET A 35 -1.67 -12.34 -3.95
CA MET A 35 -0.80 -12.88 -2.90
C MET A 35 -1.59 -13.81 -2.00
N GLU A 36 -1.07 -15.02 -1.83
CA GLU A 36 -1.65 -16.07 -1.00
C GLU A 36 -0.58 -16.65 -0.08
N ASN A 37 -1.02 -17.33 0.98
CA ASN A 37 -0.17 -18.02 1.96
C ASN A 37 0.88 -17.13 2.69
N PRO A 38 0.45 -16.17 3.54
CA PRO A 38 -0.94 -15.80 3.85
C PRO A 38 -1.51 -14.80 2.84
N ALA A 39 -2.83 -14.78 2.70
CA ALA A 39 -3.51 -13.75 1.92
C ALA A 39 -3.35 -12.37 2.57
N CYS A 40 -3.33 -11.31 1.76
CA CYS A 40 -3.31 -9.94 2.26
C CYS A 40 -4.69 -9.50 2.77
N HIS A 41 -4.71 -8.75 3.89
CA HIS A 41 -5.91 -8.03 4.32
C HIS A 41 -5.90 -6.62 3.72
N VAL A 42 -6.94 -6.30 2.93
CA VAL A 42 -7.04 -5.00 2.26
C VAL A 42 -7.51 -3.94 3.25
N VAL A 43 -6.78 -2.82 3.34
CA VAL A 43 -7.14 -1.66 4.16
C VAL A 43 -7.15 -0.41 3.30
N ASP A 44 -8.22 0.38 3.39
CA ASP A 44 -8.29 1.67 2.71
C ASP A 44 -7.26 2.64 3.32
N ALA A 45 -6.28 3.03 2.50
CA ALA A 45 -5.24 3.97 2.88
C ALA A 45 -5.59 5.42 2.51
N SER A 46 -6.75 5.70 1.90
CA SER A 46 -7.19 7.06 1.54
C SER A 46 -7.33 8.03 2.74
N PRO A 47 -7.74 7.60 3.96
CA PRO A 47 -7.84 8.48 5.11
C PRO A 47 -6.48 8.98 5.62
N SER A 48 -6.51 9.81 6.67
CA SER A 48 -5.29 10.26 7.35
C SER A 48 -4.50 9.08 7.91
N ARG A 49 -3.18 9.26 8.05
CA ARG A 49 -2.27 8.24 8.61
C ARG A 49 -2.77 7.72 9.96
N GLU A 50 -3.21 8.61 10.84
CA GLU A 50 -3.70 8.28 12.17
C GLU A 50 -4.96 7.43 12.11
N LYS A 51 -5.88 7.74 11.18
CA LYS A 51 -7.11 6.96 11.01
C LYS A 51 -6.81 5.56 10.45
N VAL A 52 -5.92 5.46 9.47
CA VAL A 52 -5.47 4.18 8.91
C VAL A 52 -4.82 3.33 10.00
N LEU A 53 -3.96 3.92 10.84
CA LEU A 53 -3.30 3.22 11.94
C LEU A 53 -4.29 2.65 12.95
N GLN A 54 -5.31 3.42 13.33
CA GLN A 54 -6.36 2.95 14.24
C GLN A 54 -7.17 1.80 13.63
N THR A 55 -7.52 1.88 12.34
CA THR A 55 -8.21 0.79 11.63
C THR A 55 -7.38 -0.49 11.63
N VAL A 56 -6.09 -0.39 11.30
CA VAL A 56 -5.17 -1.55 11.28
C VAL A 56 -5.02 -2.17 12.67
N LEU A 57 -4.87 -1.35 13.72
CA LEU A 57 -4.76 -1.84 15.08
C LEU A 57 -6.00 -2.63 15.50
N GLY A 58 -7.20 -2.12 15.18
CA GLY A 58 -8.45 -2.82 15.45
C GLY A 58 -8.57 -4.15 14.70
N ILE A 59 -8.14 -4.20 13.44
CA ILE A 59 -8.11 -5.46 12.65
C ILE A 59 -7.19 -6.49 13.31
N ILE A 60 -5.99 -6.08 13.70
CA ILE A 60 -5.02 -6.98 14.35
C ILE A 60 -5.61 -7.52 15.65
N GLN A 61 -6.11 -6.65 16.52
CA GLN A 61 -6.67 -7.06 17.81
C GLN A 61 -7.88 -8.00 17.67
N ASN A 62 -8.72 -7.82 16.64
CA ASN A 62 -9.89 -8.67 16.40
C ASN A 62 -9.56 -10.01 15.73
N ASN A 63 -8.46 -10.11 14.98
CA ASN A 63 -8.05 -11.37 14.31
C ASN A 63 -7.22 -12.32 15.21
N PHE A 64 -6.66 -11.81 16.32
CA PHE A 64 -5.91 -12.60 17.30
C PHE A 64 -6.71 -12.84 18.60
N SER A 65 -8.04 -12.73 18.54
CA SER A 65 -8.93 -12.94 19.68
C SER A 65 -9.67 -14.28 19.64
#